data_AF-A0A7C1MKQ4-F1
#
_entry.id   AF-A0A7C1MKQ4-F1
#
_cell.length_a   1.000
_cell.length_b   1.000
_cell.length_c   1.000
_cell.angle_alpha   90.00
_cell.angle_beta   90.00
_cell.angle_gamma   90.00
#
_symmetry.space_group_name_H-M   'P 1'
#
loop_
_entity.id
_entity.type
_entity.pdbx_description
1 polymer ?
#
loop_
_entity_poly.entity_id
_entity_poly.type
_entity_poly.pdbx_seq_one_letter_code
_entity_poly.pdbx_strand_id
1 'polypeptide(L)'
;MDTGSIEMPKSASELPGSQVTPEPGLERRTRRQFTPDYKLRIIAEADACKHGELGAMLRREKLYSNQLSSWRREYAERGIDGLGKSAPGPSASKTPEQRRNEQLRQENG
;
A
#
# COMPACT_ATOMS: atom_id res chain seq x y z
N MET A 1 -13.67 -16.10 -73.92
CA MET A 1 -14.81 -15.51 -73.20
C MET A 1 -14.25 -14.91 -71.93
N ASP A 2 -14.31 -13.59 -71.90
CA ASP A 2 -13.96 -12.70 -70.80
C ASP A 2 -14.97 -12.91 -69.66
N THR A 3 -14.48 -13.13 -68.44
CA THR A 3 -15.14 -12.95 -67.13
C THR A 3 -14.19 -13.51 -66.07
N GLY A 4 -13.68 -12.82 -65.07
CA GLY A 4 -13.84 -11.46 -64.59
C GLY A 4 -13.02 -11.39 -63.30
N SER A 5 -12.21 -10.36 -63.13
CA SER A 5 -11.52 -10.06 -61.88
C SER A 5 -12.53 -9.97 -60.75
N ILE A 6 -12.34 -10.78 -59.71
CA ILE A 6 -12.95 -10.54 -58.40
C ILE A 6 -11.81 -10.12 -57.48
N GLU A 7 -11.33 -8.88 -57.68
CA GLU A 7 -10.68 -8.14 -56.61
C GLU A 7 -11.77 -7.73 -55.63
N MET A 8 -11.92 -8.48 -54.53
CA MET A 8 -12.58 -7.94 -53.35
C MET A 8 -11.54 -7.19 -52.54
N PRO A 9 -11.58 -5.84 -52.43
CA PRO A 9 -10.79 -5.18 -51.41
C PRO A 9 -11.29 -5.69 -50.05
N LYS A 10 -10.38 -6.19 -49.21
CA LYS A 10 -10.68 -6.42 -47.79
C LYS A 10 -11.20 -5.09 -47.24
N SER A 11 -12.49 -5.00 -46.95
CA SER A 11 -13.07 -3.85 -46.26
C SER A 11 -12.25 -3.63 -45.00
N ALA A 12 -11.52 -2.52 -44.94
CA ALA A 12 -10.79 -2.13 -43.75
C ALA A 12 -11.84 -1.89 -42.66
N SER A 13 -12.05 -2.90 -41.82
CA SER A 13 -12.83 -2.76 -40.60
C SER A 13 -12.10 -1.72 -39.74
N GLU A 14 -12.69 -0.54 -39.58
CA GLU A 14 -12.28 0.44 -38.58
C GLU A 14 -12.54 -0.15 -37.20
N LEU A 15 -11.59 -0.94 -36.72
CA LEU A 15 -11.55 -1.33 -35.32
C LEU A 15 -11.37 -0.04 -34.50
N PRO A 16 -12.19 0.21 -33.46
CA PRO A 16 -11.94 1.32 -32.56
C PRO A 16 -10.53 1.17 -32.00
N GLY A 17 -9.76 2.27 -32.01
CA GLY A 17 -8.34 2.27 -31.68
C GLY A 17 -8.06 1.47 -30.41
N SER A 18 -7.36 0.35 -30.57
CA SER A 18 -6.96 -0.58 -29.49
C SER A 18 -5.90 0.00 -28.54
N GLN A 19 -5.78 1.32 -28.46
CA GLN A 19 -4.81 2.01 -27.62
C GLN A 19 -5.37 2.09 -26.21
N VAL A 20 -5.07 1.06 -25.41
CA VAL A 20 -5.28 1.09 -23.96
C VAL A 20 -4.17 1.94 -23.36
N THR A 21 -4.50 3.13 -22.86
CA THR A 21 -3.55 3.92 -22.07
C THR A 21 -3.40 3.24 -20.70
N PRO A 22 -2.21 2.71 -20.36
CA PRO A 22 -1.99 2.08 -19.06
C PRO A 22 -2.13 3.13 -17.95
N GLU A 23 -2.73 2.72 -16.82
CA GLU A 23 -2.71 3.53 -15.61
C GLU A 23 -1.27 3.60 -15.08
N PRO A 24 -0.64 4.79 -14.96
CA PRO A 24 0.79 4.90 -14.61
C PRO A 24 1.18 4.20 -13.30
N GLY A 25 0.24 4.07 -12.35
CA GLY A 25 0.44 3.36 -11.09
C GLY A 25 0.62 1.85 -11.25
N LEU A 26 0.08 1.26 -12.32
CA LEU A 26 0.13 -0.18 -12.61
C LEU A 26 1.36 -0.57 -13.44
N GLU A 27 2.05 0.39 -14.05
CA GLU A 27 3.25 0.13 -14.86
C GLU A 27 4.46 -0.28 -14.03
N ARG A 28 4.45 0.02 -12.72
CA ARG A 28 5.56 -0.26 -11.81
C ARG A 28 5.19 -1.28 -10.75
N ARG A 29 6.11 -2.19 -10.46
CA ARG A 29 5.96 -3.12 -9.32
C ARG A 29 5.97 -2.34 -8.00
N THR A 30 4.80 -2.16 -7.39
CA THR A 30 4.65 -1.53 -6.07
C THR A 30 4.47 -2.55 -4.95
N ARG A 31 4.84 -2.19 -3.72
CA ARG A 31 4.49 -2.97 -2.52
C ARG A 31 3.08 -2.61 -2.07
N ARG A 32 2.32 -3.60 -1.61
CA ARG A 32 1.00 -3.39 -0.99
C ARG A 32 1.10 -2.39 0.15
N GLN A 33 0.17 -1.44 0.17
CA GLN A 33 0.02 -0.47 1.26
C GLN A 33 -1.19 -0.86 2.11
N PHE A 34 -1.06 -0.71 3.42
CA PHE A 34 -2.15 -0.94 4.37
C PHE A 34 -2.55 0.39 4.97
N THR A 35 -3.78 0.83 4.70
CA THR A 35 -4.32 2.06 5.30
C THR A 35 -4.60 1.84 6.79
N PRO A 36 -4.58 2.91 7.61
CA PRO A 36 -4.95 2.81 9.02
C PRO A 36 -6.33 2.15 9.21
N ASP A 37 -7.32 2.55 8.43
CA ASP A 37 -8.67 1.98 8.47
C ASP A 37 -8.70 0.49 8.14
N TYR A 38 -7.91 0.07 7.14
CA TYR A 38 -7.80 -1.35 6.82
C TYR A 38 -7.21 -2.12 8.00
N LYS A 39 -6.12 -1.64 8.61
CA LYS A 39 -5.50 -2.29 9.76
C LYS A 39 -6.46 -2.35 10.94
N LEU A 40 -7.21 -1.27 11.20
CA LEU A 40 -8.20 -1.20 12.28
C LEU A 40 -9.32 -2.23 12.07
N ARG A 41 -9.84 -2.34 10.85
CA ARG A 41 -10.84 -3.38 10.49
C ARG A 41 -10.29 -4.78 10.77
N ILE A 42 -9.05 -5.05 10.37
CA ILE A 42 -8.43 -6.37 10.59
C ILE A 42 -8.25 -6.67 12.09
N ILE A 43 -7.86 -5.68 12.89
CA ILE A 43 -7.75 -5.84 14.36
C ILE A 43 -9.12 -6.19 14.94
N ALA A 44 -10.15 -5.41 14.61
CA ALA A 44 -11.52 -5.64 15.10
C ALA A 44 -12.06 -7.01 14.67
N GLU A 45 -11.83 -7.42 13.42
CA GLU A 45 -12.23 -8.73 12.93
C GLU A 45 -11.45 -9.86 13.61
N ALA A 46 -10.15 -9.67 13.87
CA ALA A 46 -9.33 -10.62 14.60
C ALA A 46 -9.76 -10.79 16.06
N ASP A 47 -10.26 -9.72 16.68
CA ASP A 47 -10.76 -9.74 18.07
C ASP A 47 -12.14 -10.43 18.17
N ALA A 48 -12.93 -10.40 17.09
CA ALA A 48 -14.21 -11.11 16.99
C ALA A 48 -14.06 -12.61 16.65
N CYS A 49 -12.88 -13.06 16.20
CA CYS A 49 -12.63 -14.45 15.83
C CYS A 49 -12.65 -15.39 17.05
N LYS A 50 -13.32 -16.53 16.92
CA LYS A 50 -13.24 -17.62 17.91
C LYS A 50 -11.99 -18.46 17.72
N HIS A 51 -11.76 -19.39 18.66
CA HIS A 51 -10.67 -20.36 18.57
C HIS A 51 -10.68 -21.09 17.22
N GLY A 52 -9.57 -21.03 16.48
CA GLY A 52 -9.40 -21.66 15.17
C GLY A 52 -9.82 -20.80 13.97
N GLU A 53 -10.61 -19.74 14.14
CA GLU A 53 -11.09 -18.91 13.03
C GLU A 53 -10.04 -17.89 12.56
N LEU A 54 -9.21 -17.39 13.49
CA LEU A 54 -8.20 -16.36 13.22
C LEU A 54 -7.28 -16.72 12.05
N GLY A 55 -6.82 -17.98 11.99
CA GLY A 55 -5.93 -18.44 10.92
C GLY A 55 -6.60 -18.43 9.54
N ALA A 56 -7.90 -18.71 9.47
CA ALA A 56 -8.65 -18.65 8.21
C ALA A 56 -8.84 -17.21 7.73
N MET A 57 -9.17 -16.30 8.65
CA MET A 57 -9.29 -14.87 8.36
C MET A 57 -7.98 -14.30 7.81
N LEU A 58 -6.84 -14.56 8.48
CA LEU A 58 -5.53 -14.08 8.04
C LEU A 58 -5.14 -14.61 6.65
N ARG A 59 -5.44 -15.88 6.35
CA ARG A 59 -5.17 -16.46 5.02
C ARG A 59 -5.99 -15.79 3.91
N ARG A 60 -7.27 -15.48 4.17
CA ARG A 60 -8.13 -14.75 3.23
C ARG A 60 -7.58 -13.35 2.92
N GLU A 61 -7.05 -12.67 3.93
CA GLU A 61 -6.49 -11.33 3.82
C GLU A 61 -5.00 -11.32 3.37
N LYS A 62 -4.41 -12.51 3.20
CA LYS A 62 -2.98 -12.75 2.90
C LYS A 62 -2.06 -12.07 3.90
N LEU A 63 -2.41 -12.19 5.18
CA LEU A 63 -1.68 -11.63 6.31
C LEU A 63 -0.96 -12.71 7.10
N TYR A 64 0.13 -12.31 7.72
CA TYR A 64 0.91 -13.13 8.64
C TYR A 64 0.58 -12.73 10.08
N SER A 65 0.70 -13.68 11.01
CA SER A 65 0.44 -13.42 12.44
C SER A 65 1.31 -12.30 13.01
N ASN A 66 2.57 -12.18 12.54
CA ASN A 66 3.47 -11.12 12.98
C ASN A 66 2.96 -9.70 12.63
N GLN A 67 2.28 -9.53 11.48
CA GLN A 67 1.72 -8.25 11.06
C GLN A 67 0.59 -7.86 11.99
N LEU A 68 -0.32 -8.80 12.28
CA LEU A 68 -1.42 -8.58 13.22
C LEU A 68 -0.88 -8.22 14.61
N SER A 69 0.12 -8.96 15.11
CA SER A 69 0.73 -8.66 16.42
C SER A 69 1.38 -7.28 16.45
N SER A 70 2.08 -6.86 15.38
CA SER A 70 2.67 -5.52 15.29
C SER A 70 1.60 -4.44 15.31
N TRP A 71 0.53 -4.59 14.52
CA TRP A 71 -0.54 -3.60 14.46
C TRP A 71 -1.33 -3.49 15.76
N ARG A 72 -1.57 -4.60 16.47
CA ARG A 72 -2.18 -4.57 17.81
C ARG A 72 -1.32 -3.78 18.79
N ARG A 73 0.00 -3.97 18.76
CA ARG A 73 0.92 -3.19 19.60
C ARG A 73 0.94 -1.71 19.22
N GLU A 74 1.08 -1.39 17.93
CA GLU A 74 1.07 -0.01 17.42
C GLU A 74 -0.23 0.72 17.80
N TYR A 75 -1.37 0.03 17.71
CA TYR A 75 -2.67 0.54 18.11
C TYR A 75 -2.77 0.74 19.63
N ALA A 76 -2.28 -0.20 20.43
CA ALA A 76 -2.28 -0.06 21.88
C ALA A 76 -1.41 1.10 22.37
N GLU A 77 -0.29 1.39 21.70
CA GLU A 77 0.63 2.48 22.06
C GLU A 77 0.14 3.87 21.63
N ARG A 78 -0.44 3.99 20.42
CA ARG A 78 -0.69 5.29 19.77
C ARG A 78 -2.07 5.40 19.12
N GLY A 79 -2.98 4.47 19.39
CA GLY A 79 -4.31 4.43 18.76
C GLY A 79 -4.22 4.34 17.23
N ILE A 80 -5.16 5.01 16.56
CA ILE A 80 -5.23 5.02 15.09
C ILE A 80 -3.98 5.66 14.46
N ASP A 81 -3.38 6.67 15.11
CA ASP A 81 -2.15 7.32 14.62
C ASP A 81 -0.97 6.34 14.55
N GLY A 82 -0.95 5.34 15.44
CA GLY A 82 0.02 4.25 15.44
C GLY A 82 -0.03 3.37 14.19
N LEU A 83 -1.21 3.25 13.57
CA LEU A 83 -1.45 2.43 12.39
C LEU A 83 -1.03 3.12 11.07
N GLY A 84 -0.66 4.40 11.15
CA GLY A 84 -0.10 5.18 10.05
C GLY A 84 1.22 4.63 9.51
N LYS A 85 1.74 5.30 8.47
CA LYS A 85 3.08 5.00 7.95
C LYS A 85 4.11 5.45 8.98
N SER A 86 4.97 4.53 9.44
CA SER A 86 6.13 4.93 10.22
C SER A 86 7.10 5.72 9.34
N ALA A 87 7.74 6.73 9.94
CA ALA A 87 8.82 7.44 9.27
C ALA A 87 9.96 6.45 8.95
N PRO A 88 10.56 6.52 7.76
CA PRO A 88 11.68 5.67 7.43
C PRO A 88 12.90 6.03 8.30
N GLY A 89 13.60 5.01 8.79
CA GLY A 89 14.84 5.15 9.57
C GLY A 89 14.64 5.25 11.08
N PRO A 90 15.73 5.20 11.86
CA PRO A 90 15.67 5.37 13.32
C PRO A 90 15.13 6.76 13.70
N SER A 91 14.40 6.84 14.81
CA SER A 91 14.02 8.14 15.38
C SER A 91 15.26 8.94 15.73
N ALA A 92 15.27 10.24 15.40
CA ALA A 92 16.38 11.11 15.75
C ALA A 92 16.62 11.12 17.26
N SER A 93 17.86 10.90 17.70
CA SER A 93 18.22 10.86 19.12
C SER A 93 18.07 12.19 19.84
N LYS A 94 18.00 13.30 19.10
CA LYS A 94 17.87 14.66 19.64
C LYS A 94 16.69 15.38 18.99
N THR A 95 15.85 16.02 19.82
CA THR A 95 14.80 16.91 19.32
C THR A 95 15.42 18.14 18.63
N PRO A 96 14.69 18.84 17.74
CA PRO A 96 15.16 20.09 17.16
C PRO A 96 15.54 21.13 18.22
N GLU A 97 14.83 21.13 19.34
CA GLU A 97 15.10 22.02 20.48
C GLU A 97 16.41 21.64 21.20
N GLN A 98 16.67 20.35 21.43
CA GLN A 98 17.93 19.88 22.01
C GLN A 98 19.14 20.21 21.13
N ARG A 99 18.99 20.11 19.80
CA ARG A 99 20.02 20.55 18.86
C ARG A 99 20.28 22.05 18.94
N ARG A 100 19.21 22.86 19.01
CA ARG A 100 19.32 24.32 19.16
C ARG A 100 19.98 24.72 20.47
N ASN A 101 19.59 24.10 21.59
CA ASN A 101 20.20 24.35 22.89
C ASN A 101 21.68 23.97 22.92
N GLU A 102 22.06 22.85 22.30
CA GLU A 102 23.47 22.45 22.22
C GLU A 102 24.29 23.40 21.35
N GLN A 103 23.74 23.85 20.22
CA GLN A 103 24.36 24.86 19.37
C GLN A 103 24.56 26.19 20.12
N LEU A 104 23.52 26.69 20.79
CA LEU A 104 23.62 27.91 21.60
C LEU A 104 24.65 27.78 22.73
N ARG A 105 24.79 26.59 23.33
CA ARG A 105 25.82 26.34 24.36
C ARG A 105 27.24 26.31 23.80
N GLN A 106 27.44 26.00 22.52
CA GLN A 106 28.74 26.08 21.86
C GLN A 106 29.08 27.51 21.41
N GLU A 107 28.07 28.31 21.04
CA GLU A 107 28.26 29.69 20.58
C GLU A 107 28.51 30.68 21.73
N ASN A 108 28.03 30.36 22.95
CA ASN A 108 28.17 31.21 24.14
C ASN A 108 29.28 30.74 25.11
N GLY A 109 30.08 29.74 24.75
CA GLY A 109 31.22 29.25 25.52
C GLY A 109 32.53 29.65 24.87
#